data_AF-A0AA44UKR4-F1
#
_entry.id   AF-A0AA44UKR4-F1
#
_cell.length_a   1.000
_cell.length_b   1.000
_cell.length_c   1.000
_cell.angle_alpha   90.00
_cell.angle_beta   90.00
_cell.angle_gamma   90.00
#
_symmetry.space_group_name_H-M   'P 1'
#
loop_
_entity.id
_entity.type
_entity.pdbx_description
1 polymer ?
#
loop_
_entity_poly.entity_id
_entity_poly.type
_entity_poly.pdbx_seq_one_letter_code
_entity_poly.pdbx_strand_id
1 'polypeptide(L)'
;MCPALTTPSDGAAPDVAGVVVGWRCWRVAGPPTAPRLRSPVHVATEWPPGGALAAHCELRGHEAPDPACTCGVHAVRDPARVGGVGFGPGTVLGCVALWGLVVEGEHGWRAGAGAPLVLFCGPALGDPERSGLARTYRIGVHRLPIPVATAVELPLPVATAGAVRAAAAEGRGLDDAAAAFVTAVPVPDAPARPVRVPRPRRFALGTTVALAVLVAAAASPAEHVPVPAPPGVVVPR
;
A
#
# COMPACT_ATOMS: atom_id res chain seq x y z
N MET A 1 51.47 -27.89 -16.02
CA MET A 1 50.13 -28.52 -16.08
C MET A 1 49.15 -27.53 -15.44
N CYS A 2 48.33 -26.87 -16.25
CA CYS A 2 47.24 -26.03 -15.75
C CYS A 2 46.01 -26.91 -15.52
N PRO A 3 45.34 -26.87 -14.36
CA PRO A 3 43.96 -27.31 -14.27
C PRO A 3 43.01 -26.18 -14.67
N ALA A 4 41.89 -26.61 -15.25
CA ALA A 4 40.94 -25.85 -16.03
C ALA A 4 40.19 -24.76 -15.25
N LEU A 5 39.84 -23.71 -16.00
CA LEU A 5 38.79 -22.76 -15.67
C LEU A 5 37.45 -23.50 -15.60
N THR A 6 36.79 -23.48 -14.44
CA THR A 6 35.38 -23.86 -14.31
C THR A 6 34.54 -22.60 -14.38
N THR A 7 33.64 -22.55 -15.35
CA THR A 7 32.65 -21.50 -15.58
C THR A 7 31.70 -21.37 -14.38
N PRO A 8 31.36 -20.15 -13.91
CA PRO A 8 30.27 -19.98 -12.97
C PRO A 8 28.94 -19.93 -13.73
N SER A 9 28.04 -20.89 -13.49
CA SER A 9 26.63 -20.75 -13.87
C SER A 9 25.77 -21.60 -12.95
N ASP A 10 25.21 -20.96 -11.95
CA ASP A 10 23.76 -20.82 -11.84
C ASP A 10 23.48 -19.61 -10.96
N GLY A 11 22.55 -18.78 -11.42
CA GLY A 11 22.18 -17.54 -10.76
C GLY A 11 21.52 -17.85 -9.42
N ALA A 12 22.34 -17.98 -8.38
CA ALA A 12 21.89 -17.90 -7.01
C ALA A 12 21.20 -16.54 -6.85
N ALA A 13 19.87 -16.56 -6.91
CA ALA A 13 19.05 -15.44 -6.52
C ALA A 13 19.54 -15.03 -5.13
N PRO A 14 19.95 -13.77 -4.91
CA PRO A 14 20.50 -13.39 -3.63
C PRO A 14 19.44 -13.68 -2.56
N ASP A 15 19.79 -14.54 -1.61
CA ASP A 15 19.05 -14.79 -0.37
C ASP A 15 19.10 -13.50 0.46
N VAL A 16 18.34 -12.49 0.04
CA VAL A 16 18.03 -11.35 0.89
C VAL A 16 16.98 -11.84 1.87
N ALA A 17 17.42 -12.34 3.01
CA ALA A 17 16.60 -12.52 4.21
C ALA A 17 16.16 -11.16 4.82
N GLY A 18 15.87 -10.18 3.96
CA GLY A 18 15.52 -8.81 4.28
C GLY A 18 14.14 -8.48 3.72
N VAL A 19 13.41 -7.62 4.43
CA VAL A 19 12.12 -7.11 3.97
C VAL A 19 12.29 -6.34 2.65
N VAL A 20 11.40 -6.58 1.70
CA VAL A 20 11.29 -5.74 0.50
C VAL A 20 10.34 -4.59 0.83
N VAL A 21 10.79 -3.35 0.72
CA VAL A 21 9.93 -2.18 0.95
C VAL A 21 9.43 -1.62 -0.38
N GLY A 22 8.12 -1.44 -0.50
CA GLY A 22 7.46 -0.81 -1.66
C GLY A 22 6.40 0.21 -1.25
N TRP A 23 5.82 0.89 -2.24
CA TRP A 23 4.71 1.84 -2.05
C TRP A 23 3.36 1.16 -2.23
N ARG A 24 2.37 1.60 -1.46
CA ARG A 24 0.98 1.12 -1.52
C ARG A 24 0.01 2.21 -1.10
N CYS A 25 -1.24 2.13 -1.54
CA CYS A 25 -2.35 2.89 -0.97
C CYS A 25 -3.36 2.01 -0.24
N TRP A 26 -4.09 2.65 0.67
CA TRP A 26 -5.18 2.06 1.44
C TRP A 26 -6.34 3.01 1.51
N ARG A 27 -7.54 2.45 1.69
CA ARG A 27 -8.73 3.20 2.11
C ARG A 27 -8.82 3.21 3.62
N VAL A 28 -9.13 4.36 4.20
CA VAL A 28 -9.44 4.52 5.61
C VAL A 28 -10.94 4.31 5.80
N ALA A 29 -11.31 3.45 6.74
CA ALA A 29 -12.68 3.16 7.11
C ALA A 29 -12.84 3.10 8.63
N GLY A 30 -14.08 3.09 9.10
CA GLY A 30 -14.40 3.05 10.53
C GLY A 30 -14.41 4.43 11.20
N PRO A 31 -14.68 4.48 12.51
CA PRO A 31 -14.79 5.73 13.26
C PRO A 31 -13.41 6.41 13.41
N PRO A 32 -13.34 7.75 13.52
CA PRO A 32 -12.08 8.47 13.62
C PRO A 32 -11.20 8.08 14.82
N THR A 33 -11.79 7.56 15.89
CA THR A 33 -11.08 7.12 17.09
C THR A 33 -10.40 5.75 16.93
N ALA A 34 -10.88 4.92 15.99
CA ALA A 34 -10.36 3.58 15.72
C ALA A 34 -10.40 3.26 14.21
N PRO A 35 -9.71 4.05 13.37
CA PRO A 35 -9.73 3.86 11.92
C PRO A 35 -9.06 2.54 11.52
N ARG A 36 -9.43 2.03 10.35
CA ARG A 36 -8.90 0.80 9.75
C ARG A 36 -8.45 1.06 8.32
N LEU A 37 -7.31 0.46 7.96
CA LEU A 37 -6.82 0.40 6.60
C LEU A 37 -7.47 -0.77 5.87
N ARG A 38 -7.96 -0.52 4.66
CA ARG A 38 -8.55 -1.51 3.77
C ARG A 38 -7.89 -1.47 2.41
N SER A 39 -7.83 -2.62 1.75
CA SER A 39 -7.33 -2.67 0.37
C SER A 39 -8.24 -1.83 -0.55
N PRO A 40 -7.68 -0.99 -1.45
CA PRO A 40 -8.47 -0.09 -2.28
C PRO A 40 -9.46 -0.79 -3.22
N VAL A 41 -9.02 -1.92 -3.81
CA VAL A 41 -9.78 -2.73 -4.78
C VAL A 41 -10.54 -3.86 -4.08
N HIS A 42 -9.89 -4.56 -3.15
CA HIS A 42 -10.49 -5.62 -2.33
C HIS A 42 -10.98 -5.03 -1.00
N VAL A 43 -12.02 -4.20 -1.04
CA VAL A 43 -12.47 -3.39 0.12
C VAL A 43 -12.91 -4.20 1.35
N ALA A 44 -13.12 -5.52 1.20
CA ALA A 44 -13.38 -6.44 2.30
C ALA A 44 -12.11 -6.80 3.08
N THR A 45 -10.92 -6.71 2.48
CA THR A 45 -9.64 -7.03 3.14
C THR A 45 -9.24 -5.87 4.06
N GLU A 46 -9.42 -6.09 5.37
CA GLU A 46 -8.97 -5.20 6.44
C GLU A 46 -7.55 -5.55 6.89
N TRP A 47 -6.72 -4.54 7.09
CA TRP A 47 -5.35 -4.69 7.56
C TRP A 47 -5.31 -4.69 9.09
N PRO A 48 -4.70 -5.70 9.74
CA PRO A 48 -4.65 -5.80 11.18
C PRO A 48 -4.01 -4.57 11.85
N PRO A 49 -4.62 -4.01 12.91
CA PRO A 49 -4.01 -2.95 13.71
C PRO A 49 -2.62 -3.32 14.23
N GLY A 50 -1.60 -2.55 13.85
CA GLY A 50 -0.23 -2.70 14.33
C GLY A 50 0.41 -4.06 14.02
N GLY A 51 -0.14 -4.80 13.06
CA GLY A 51 0.28 -6.14 12.69
C GLY A 51 0.44 -6.30 11.18
N ALA A 52 0.88 -7.50 10.80
CA ALA A 52 1.07 -7.88 9.41
C ALA A 52 -0.20 -8.50 8.82
N LEU A 53 -0.50 -8.16 7.57
CA LEU A 53 -1.47 -8.89 6.77
C LEU A 53 -0.77 -10.08 6.10
N ALA A 54 -1.23 -11.29 6.37
CA ALA A 54 -0.90 -12.45 5.53
C ALA A 54 -1.79 -12.44 4.28
N ALA A 55 -1.18 -12.69 3.12
CA ALA A 55 -1.90 -12.87 1.88
C ALA A 55 -2.67 -14.18 1.90
N HIS A 56 -3.88 -14.16 1.33
CA HIS A 56 -4.66 -15.36 1.08
C HIS A 56 -5.24 -15.29 -0.34
N CYS A 57 -5.28 -16.43 -1.04
CA CYS A 57 -5.91 -16.51 -2.34
C CYS A 57 -7.41 -16.80 -2.18
N GLU A 58 -8.25 -15.76 -2.19
CA GLU A 58 -9.70 -15.90 -2.09
C GLU A 58 -10.31 -16.64 -3.31
N LEU A 59 -9.67 -16.58 -4.48
CA LEU A 59 -10.21 -17.13 -5.72
C LEU A 59 -10.01 -18.64 -5.85
N ARG A 60 -8.90 -19.18 -5.33
CA ARG A 60 -8.47 -20.57 -5.59
C ARG A 60 -7.98 -21.31 -4.34
N GLY A 61 -7.84 -20.64 -3.20
CA GLY A 61 -7.49 -21.26 -1.91
C GLY A 61 -6.05 -21.77 -1.77
N HIS A 62 -5.18 -21.55 -2.75
CA HIS A 62 -3.76 -21.91 -2.65
C HIS A 62 -2.99 -20.91 -1.78
N GLU A 63 -1.77 -21.30 -1.39
CA GLU A 63 -0.84 -20.41 -0.72
C GLU A 63 -0.56 -19.16 -1.58
N ALA A 64 -0.43 -18.02 -0.93
CA ALA A 64 -0.20 -16.74 -1.59
C ALA A 64 1.16 -16.17 -1.19
N PRO A 65 1.93 -15.61 -2.15
CA PRO A 65 1.64 -15.55 -3.58
C PRO A 65 1.94 -16.88 -4.27
N ASP A 66 1.10 -17.24 -5.24
CA ASP A 66 1.46 -18.27 -6.23
C ASP A 66 2.01 -17.54 -7.48
N PRO A 67 3.18 -17.92 -8.03
CA PRO A 67 3.76 -17.28 -9.21
C PRO A 67 2.85 -17.28 -10.45
N ALA A 68 1.96 -18.27 -10.58
CA ALA A 68 0.98 -18.40 -11.65
C ALA A 68 -0.37 -17.71 -11.34
N CYS A 69 -0.46 -16.99 -10.21
CA CYS A 69 -1.66 -16.27 -9.79
C CYS A 69 -1.36 -14.77 -9.54
N THR A 70 -2.40 -13.97 -9.36
CA THR A 70 -2.31 -12.54 -9.02
C THR A 70 -2.51 -12.27 -7.52
N CYS A 71 -2.69 -13.31 -6.71
CA CYS A 71 -2.80 -13.20 -5.25
C CYS A 71 -1.49 -12.67 -4.63
N GLY A 72 -1.59 -12.17 -3.39
CA GLY A 72 -0.45 -11.60 -2.66
C GLY A 72 -0.71 -10.18 -2.17
N VAL A 73 0.16 -9.72 -1.27
CA VAL A 73 0.24 -8.31 -0.89
C VAL A 73 1.05 -7.55 -1.94
N HIS A 74 0.38 -6.73 -2.75
CA HIS A 74 1.02 -5.91 -3.77
C HIS A 74 1.64 -4.63 -3.22
N ALA A 75 2.82 -4.27 -3.73
CA ALA A 75 3.43 -2.95 -3.60
C ALA A 75 4.19 -2.58 -4.87
N VAL A 76 4.31 -1.29 -5.17
CA VAL A 76 4.98 -0.78 -6.37
C VAL A 76 6.32 -0.11 -6.03
N ARG A 77 7.20 0.02 -7.02
CA ARG A 77 8.51 0.68 -6.85
C ARG A 77 8.40 2.18 -6.65
N ASP A 78 7.52 2.79 -7.41
CA ASP A 78 7.36 4.22 -7.55
C ASP A 78 5.96 4.61 -7.10
N PRO A 79 5.80 5.58 -6.18
CA PRO A 79 4.48 6.02 -5.72
C PRO A 79 3.57 6.48 -6.88
N ALA A 80 4.13 6.97 -7.99
CA ALA A 80 3.38 7.35 -9.18
C ALA A 80 2.64 6.18 -9.85
N ARG A 81 3.06 4.93 -9.55
CA ARG A 81 2.42 3.71 -10.05
C ARG A 81 1.35 3.16 -9.11
N VAL A 82 1.12 3.80 -7.96
CA VAL A 82 0.03 3.43 -7.03
C VAL A 82 -1.34 3.89 -7.57
N GLY A 83 -1.35 4.81 -8.54
CA GLY A 83 -2.52 5.35 -9.24
C GLY A 83 -3.53 4.30 -9.74
N GLY A 84 -4.83 4.63 -9.78
CA GLY A 84 -5.85 3.72 -10.33
C GLY A 84 -7.25 3.87 -9.74
N VAL A 85 -8.14 2.94 -10.09
CA VAL A 85 -9.51 2.87 -9.57
C VAL A 85 -9.47 2.72 -8.05
N GLY A 86 -10.09 3.64 -7.30
CA GLY A 86 -10.24 3.51 -5.85
C GLY A 86 -9.80 4.72 -5.02
N PHE A 87 -9.11 5.70 -5.60
CA PHE A 87 -8.79 6.96 -4.91
C PHE A 87 -10.05 7.73 -4.52
N GLY A 88 -10.04 8.27 -3.31
CA GLY A 88 -11.08 9.11 -2.75
C GLY A 88 -10.57 9.87 -1.52
N PRO A 89 -11.40 10.71 -0.89
CA PRO A 89 -10.99 11.58 0.22
C PRO A 89 -10.32 10.85 1.39
N GLY A 90 -10.75 9.61 1.68
CA GLY A 90 -10.18 8.75 2.71
C GLY A 90 -9.04 7.84 2.24
N THR A 91 -8.36 8.13 1.14
CA THR A 91 -7.22 7.34 0.67
C THR A 91 -5.93 7.83 1.30
N VAL A 92 -5.09 6.90 1.74
CA VAL A 92 -3.73 7.18 2.23
C VAL A 92 -2.70 6.44 1.35
N LEU A 93 -1.56 7.06 1.14
CA LEU A 93 -0.36 6.46 0.54
C LEU A 93 0.57 6.00 1.67
N GLY A 94 1.48 5.09 1.42
CA GLY A 94 2.52 4.74 2.39
C GLY A 94 3.51 3.72 1.87
N CYS A 95 4.54 3.47 2.67
CA CYS A 95 5.44 2.35 2.45
C CYS A 95 4.95 1.11 3.21
N VAL A 96 5.18 -0.05 2.60
CA VAL A 96 4.84 -1.36 3.16
C VAL A 96 6.09 -2.24 3.11
N ALA A 97 6.42 -2.87 4.24
CA ALA A 97 7.37 -3.98 4.27
C ALA A 97 6.68 -5.24 3.73
N LEU A 98 7.39 -6.00 2.91
CA LEU A 98 6.96 -7.26 2.31
C LEU A 98 7.94 -8.38 2.69
N TRP A 99 7.41 -9.55 3.04
CA TRP A 99 8.21 -10.73 3.38
C TRP A 99 7.44 -12.04 3.15
N GLY A 100 8.08 -13.16 3.47
CA GLY A 100 7.67 -14.50 3.04
C GLY A 100 8.16 -14.78 1.62
N LEU A 101 7.39 -15.50 0.82
CA LEU A 101 7.66 -15.57 -0.63
C LEU A 101 7.36 -14.21 -1.25
N VAL A 102 8.36 -13.61 -1.91
CA VAL A 102 8.23 -12.36 -2.64
C VAL A 102 8.44 -12.64 -4.13
N VAL A 103 7.44 -12.32 -4.94
CA VAL A 103 7.49 -12.43 -6.40
C VAL A 103 7.69 -11.03 -6.96
N GLU A 104 8.83 -10.82 -7.61
CA GLU A 104 9.12 -9.59 -8.35
C GLU A 104 8.37 -9.55 -9.67
N GLY A 105 7.83 -8.38 -10.00
CA GLY A 105 7.24 -8.07 -11.29
C GLY A 105 7.81 -6.77 -11.85
N GLU A 106 7.40 -6.44 -13.07
CA GLU A 106 7.88 -5.27 -13.82
C GLU A 106 7.77 -3.96 -13.01
N HIS A 107 6.63 -3.76 -12.33
CA HIS A 107 6.32 -2.50 -11.67
C HIS A 107 6.46 -2.54 -10.14
N GLY A 108 6.80 -3.69 -9.56
CA GLY A 108 6.76 -3.87 -8.11
C GLY A 108 6.89 -5.32 -7.67
N TRP A 109 6.23 -5.64 -6.56
CA TRP A 109 6.29 -6.94 -5.92
C TRP A 109 4.92 -7.37 -5.41
N ARG A 110 4.77 -8.69 -5.25
CA ARG A 110 3.68 -9.33 -4.53
C ARG A 110 4.30 -10.29 -3.53
N ALA A 111 3.82 -10.26 -2.28
CA ALA A 111 4.41 -11.03 -1.21
C ALA A 111 3.40 -11.78 -0.35
N GLY A 112 3.89 -12.75 0.41
CA GLY A 112 3.08 -13.59 1.29
C GLY A 112 2.60 -12.87 2.54
N ALA A 113 3.33 -11.84 2.96
CA ALA A 113 2.92 -10.97 4.06
C ALA A 113 3.37 -9.52 3.83
N GLY A 114 2.71 -8.60 4.53
CA GLY A 114 3.22 -7.24 4.65
C GLY A 114 2.63 -6.42 5.79
N ALA A 115 3.34 -5.36 6.18
CA ALA A 115 2.92 -4.40 7.20
C ALA A 115 3.23 -2.96 6.78
N PRO A 116 2.33 -2.00 7.04
CA PRO A 116 2.59 -0.58 6.77
C PRO A 116 3.72 -0.07 7.68
N LEU A 117 4.58 0.79 7.15
CA LEU A 117 5.72 1.37 7.87
C LEU A 117 5.56 2.87 8.13
N VAL A 118 4.95 3.58 7.19
CA VAL A 118 4.64 5.01 7.27
C VAL A 118 3.48 5.33 6.35
N LEU A 119 2.65 6.28 6.73
CA LEU A 119 1.50 6.72 5.93
C LEU A 119 1.57 8.22 5.60
N PHE A 120 0.97 8.57 4.47
CA PHE A 120 0.76 9.92 3.97
C PHE A 120 -0.73 10.10 3.68
N CYS A 121 -1.37 11.05 4.35
CA CYS A 121 -2.79 11.38 4.15
C CYS A 121 -2.95 12.72 3.44
N GLY A 122 -4.00 12.84 2.62
CA GLY A 122 -4.38 14.13 2.02
C GLY A 122 -5.09 15.05 3.02
N PRO A 123 -5.37 16.31 2.64
CA PRO A 123 -5.97 17.32 3.51
C PRO A 123 -7.40 16.98 3.95
N ALA A 124 -8.13 16.15 3.18
CA ALA A 124 -9.49 15.75 3.49
C ALA A 124 -9.60 14.78 4.68
N LEU A 125 -8.50 14.13 5.09
CA LEU A 125 -8.48 13.30 6.29
C LEU A 125 -8.34 14.22 7.53
N GLY A 126 -9.27 14.14 8.48
CA GLY A 126 -9.26 14.96 9.69
C GLY A 126 -8.12 14.60 10.65
N ASP A 127 -7.80 15.52 11.56
CA ASP A 127 -6.81 15.27 12.61
C ASP A 127 -7.18 14.12 13.57
N PRO A 128 -8.47 13.92 13.93
CA PRO A 128 -8.88 12.75 14.69
C PRO A 128 -8.57 11.43 13.96
N GLU A 129 -8.94 11.28 12.68
CA GLU A 129 -8.61 10.09 11.89
C GLU A 129 -7.11 9.89 11.76
N ARG A 130 -6.35 10.96 11.46
CA ARG A 130 -4.89 10.90 11.33
C ARG A 130 -4.24 10.40 12.62
N SER A 131 -4.63 10.97 13.76
CA SER A 131 -4.11 10.58 15.08
C SER A 131 -4.56 9.16 15.46
N GLY A 132 -5.78 8.79 15.07
CA GLY A 132 -6.31 7.44 15.23
C GLY A 132 -5.50 6.40 14.46
N LEU A 133 -5.11 6.69 13.22
CA LEU A 133 -4.27 5.81 12.40
C LEU A 133 -2.89 5.63 13.04
N ALA A 134 -2.25 6.72 13.46
CA ALA A 134 -0.94 6.68 14.10
C ALA A 134 -0.95 5.79 15.35
N ARG A 135 -1.97 5.92 16.20
CA ARG A 135 -2.14 5.07 17.39
C ARG A 135 -2.46 3.62 17.04
N THR A 136 -3.39 3.41 16.11
CA THR A 136 -3.89 2.06 15.75
C THR A 136 -2.80 1.21 15.11
N TYR A 137 -1.98 1.80 14.24
CA TYR A 137 -0.94 1.10 13.51
C TYR A 137 0.47 1.26 14.10
N ARG A 138 0.64 2.16 15.08
CA ARG A 138 1.94 2.46 15.71
C ARG A 138 3.01 2.86 14.70
N ILE A 139 2.64 3.74 13.76
CA ILE A 139 3.49 4.26 12.69
C ILE A 139 3.28 5.75 12.47
N GLY A 140 4.26 6.42 11.88
CA GLY A 140 4.16 7.81 11.45
C GLY A 140 3.05 8.02 10.41
N VAL A 141 2.28 9.09 10.57
CA VAL A 141 1.26 9.52 9.60
C VAL A 141 1.46 11.00 9.28
N HIS A 142 1.88 11.29 8.05
CA HIS A 142 2.25 12.63 7.60
C HIS A 142 1.16 13.21 6.71
N ARG A 143 0.91 14.52 6.81
CA ARG A 143 -0.12 15.21 6.03
C ARG A 143 0.52 15.80 4.78
N LEU A 144 0.07 15.36 3.62
CA LEU A 144 0.39 16.00 2.34
C LEU A 144 -0.40 17.30 2.21
N PRO A 145 0.18 18.34 1.57
CA PRO A 145 -0.52 19.61 1.37
C PRO A 145 -1.65 19.52 0.33
N ILE A 146 -1.67 18.45 -0.46
CA ILE A 146 -2.63 18.20 -1.54
C ILE A 146 -3.21 16.78 -1.44
N PRO A 147 -4.33 16.48 -2.12
CA PRO A 147 -4.89 15.13 -2.16
C PRO A 147 -3.87 14.09 -2.64
N VAL A 148 -3.93 12.87 -2.08
CA VAL A 148 -3.00 11.78 -2.42
C VAL A 148 -3.00 11.47 -3.92
N ALA A 149 -4.18 11.44 -4.54
CA ALA A 149 -4.32 11.20 -5.98
C ALA A 149 -3.54 12.24 -6.80
N THR A 150 -3.64 13.52 -6.44
CA THR A 150 -2.87 14.59 -7.09
C THR A 150 -1.38 14.45 -6.80
N ALA A 151 -0.98 14.12 -5.57
CA ALA A 151 0.42 13.97 -5.20
C ALA A 151 1.14 12.89 -6.02
N VAL A 152 0.52 11.72 -6.23
CA VAL A 152 1.14 10.63 -6.99
C VAL A 152 1.19 10.88 -8.50
N GLU A 153 0.40 11.81 -9.03
CA GLU A 153 0.42 12.18 -10.45
C GLU A 153 1.50 13.23 -10.77
N LEU A 154 2.02 13.92 -9.74
CA LEU A 154 3.09 14.88 -9.92
C LEU A 154 4.42 14.15 -10.19
N PRO A 155 5.38 14.80 -10.88
CA PRO A 155 6.75 14.30 -10.98
C PRO A 155 7.44 14.47 -9.63
N LEU A 156 7.02 13.68 -8.64
CA LEU A 156 7.63 13.66 -7.33
C LEU A 156 9.11 13.32 -7.51
N PRO A 157 10.03 14.00 -6.79
CA PRO A 157 11.43 13.68 -6.93
C PRO A 157 11.67 12.21 -6.57
N VAL A 158 12.07 11.41 -7.57
CA VAL A 158 12.36 9.97 -7.41
C VAL A 158 13.36 9.74 -6.28
N ALA A 159 14.30 10.67 -6.09
CA ALA A 159 15.25 10.67 -4.98
C ALA A 159 14.54 10.72 -3.61
N THR A 160 13.53 11.56 -3.43
CA THR A 160 12.84 11.69 -2.14
C THR A 160 11.94 10.48 -1.86
N ALA A 161 11.22 9.98 -2.87
CA ALA A 161 10.47 8.73 -2.72
C ALA A 161 11.39 7.51 -2.47
N GLY A 162 12.56 7.48 -3.11
CA GLY A 162 13.61 6.49 -2.87
C GLY A 162 14.17 6.58 -1.45
N ALA A 163 14.40 7.80 -0.94
CA ALA A 163 14.89 8.03 0.41
C ALA A 163 13.92 7.51 1.49
N VAL A 164 12.60 7.73 1.33
CA VAL A 164 11.60 7.16 2.25
C VAL A 164 11.67 5.63 2.26
N ARG A 165 11.73 4.99 1.08
CA ARG A 165 11.85 3.53 0.98
C ARG A 165 13.14 3.00 1.58
N ALA A 166 14.26 3.68 1.35
CA ALA A 166 15.56 3.31 1.91
C ALA A 166 15.55 3.40 3.44
N ALA A 167 15.12 4.54 4.00
CA ALA A 167 14.99 4.74 5.44
C ALA A 167 14.04 3.71 6.10
N ALA A 168 12.95 3.37 5.41
CA ALA A 168 12.00 2.35 5.83
C ALA A 168 12.61 0.94 5.83
N ALA A 169 13.41 0.58 4.82
CA ALA A 169 14.10 -0.71 4.76
C ALA A 169 15.20 -0.83 5.82
N GLU A 170 15.84 0.29 6.15
CA GLU A 170 16.91 0.36 7.15
C GLU A 170 16.40 0.49 8.58
N GLY A 171 15.12 0.80 8.79
CA GLY A 171 14.52 1.00 10.11
C GLY A 171 15.02 2.24 10.85
N ARG A 172 15.59 3.24 10.15
CA ARG A 172 16.17 4.45 10.75
C ARG A 172 15.90 5.69 9.90
N GLY A 173 15.67 6.84 10.54
CA GLY A 173 15.47 8.13 9.85
C GLY A 173 14.19 8.22 9.00
N LEU A 174 13.22 7.32 9.22
CA LEU A 174 12.00 7.25 8.42
C LEU A 174 11.15 8.51 8.54
N ASP A 175 10.99 9.05 9.75
CA ASP A 175 10.19 10.25 9.98
C ASP A 175 10.80 11.49 9.30
N ASP A 176 12.14 11.62 9.32
CA ASP A 176 12.85 12.71 8.64
C ASP A 176 12.71 12.60 7.11
N ALA A 177 12.89 11.41 6.56
CA ALA A 177 12.69 11.15 5.14
C ALA A 177 11.24 11.43 4.72
N ALA A 178 10.27 11.04 5.56
CA ALA A 178 8.85 11.30 5.32
C ALA A 178 8.51 12.80 5.41
N ALA A 179 9.09 13.54 6.35
CA ALA A 179 8.95 14.99 6.42
C ALA A 179 9.53 15.67 5.17
N ALA A 180 10.73 15.27 4.73
CA ALA A 180 11.33 15.77 3.49
C ALA A 180 10.47 15.45 2.26
N PHE A 181 9.84 14.27 2.22
CA PHE A 181 8.87 13.91 1.17
C PHE A 181 7.66 14.84 1.15
N VAL A 182 7.08 15.17 2.31
CA VAL A 182 5.99 16.14 2.39
C VAL A 182 6.42 17.52 1.87
N THR A 183 7.60 18.00 2.28
CA THR A 183 8.13 19.31 1.84
C THR A 183 8.41 19.34 0.33
N ALA A 184 8.82 18.21 -0.25
CA ALA A 184 9.11 18.11 -1.67
C ALA A 184 7.86 18.08 -2.58
N VAL A 185 6.67 17.84 -2.00
CA VAL A 185 5.41 17.83 -2.77
C VAL A 185 5.00 19.27 -3.04
N PRO A 186 5.04 19.73 -4.30
CA PRO A 186 4.70 21.12 -4.60
C PRO A 186 3.22 21.35 -4.31
N VAL A 187 2.93 22.48 -3.67
CA VAL A 187 1.58 23.01 -3.59
C VAL A 187 1.34 23.74 -4.90
N PRO A 188 0.39 23.32 -5.75
CA PRO A 188 0.03 24.10 -6.93
C PRO A 188 -0.35 25.50 -6.46
N ASP A 189 0.21 26.53 -7.09
CA ASP A 189 -0.29 27.89 -6.92
C ASP A 189 -1.81 27.88 -7.10
N ALA A 190 -2.52 28.68 -6.28
CA ALA A 190 -3.98 28.74 -6.22
C ALA A 190 -4.62 28.60 -7.61
N PRO A 191 -5.70 27.82 -7.75
CA PRO A 191 -6.16 27.39 -9.07
C PRO A 191 -6.46 28.59 -9.95
N ALA A 192 -5.81 28.64 -11.12
CA ALA A 192 -6.40 29.33 -12.26
C ALA A 192 -7.85 28.87 -12.38
N ARG A 193 -8.76 29.87 -12.42
CA ARG A 193 -10.22 29.80 -12.53
C ARG A 193 -10.75 28.41 -12.92
N PRO A 194 -11.65 27.79 -12.12
CA PRO A 194 -12.10 26.42 -12.38
C PRO A 194 -12.61 26.29 -13.81
N VAL A 195 -11.97 25.43 -14.59
CA VAL A 195 -12.49 24.99 -15.89
C VAL A 195 -13.83 24.32 -15.59
N ARG A 196 -14.92 24.95 -16.04
CA ARG A 196 -16.26 24.37 -15.96
C ARG A 196 -16.27 23.09 -16.80
N VAL A 197 -16.11 21.94 -16.17
CA VAL A 197 -16.39 20.67 -16.81
C VAL A 197 -17.91 20.63 -17.07
N PRO A 198 -18.37 20.53 -18.33
CA PRO A 198 -19.79 20.45 -18.61
C PRO A 198 -20.34 19.19 -17.93
N ARG A 199 -21.38 19.35 -17.10
CA ARG A 199 -22.09 18.20 -16.53
C ARG A 199 -22.55 17.30 -17.68
N PRO A 200 -22.26 15.98 -17.66
CA PRO A 200 -22.82 15.08 -18.67
C PRO A 200 -24.34 15.14 -18.55
N ARG A 201 -24.99 15.47 -19.68
CA ARG A 201 -26.45 15.42 -19.80
C ARG A 201 -26.87 13.99 -19.46
N ARG A 202 -27.70 13.85 -18.42
CA ARG A 202 -28.31 12.58 -18.05
C ARG A 202 -29.14 12.10 -19.24
N PHE A 203 -28.63 11.15 -20.02
CA PHE A 203 -29.46 10.35 -20.89
C PHE A 203 -30.21 9.36 -20.00
N ALA A 204 -31.52 9.56 -19.89
CA ALA A 204 -32.42 8.58 -19.32
C ALA A 204 -32.49 7.40 -20.30
N LEU A 205 -31.69 6.36 -20.05
CA LEU A 205 -31.99 5.03 -20.56
C LEU A 205 -32.61 4.23 -19.41
N GLY A 206 -33.91 3.97 -19.53
CA GLY A 206 -34.58 2.98 -18.71
C GLY A 206 -33.93 1.62 -18.94
N THR A 207 -33.56 0.95 -17.87
CA THR A 207 -33.27 -0.48 -17.90
C THR A 207 -33.71 -1.07 -16.58
N THR A 208 -34.82 -1.81 -16.66
CA THR A 208 -35.30 -2.75 -15.66
C THR A 208 -34.19 -3.79 -15.42
N VAL A 209 -33.67 -3.86 -14.20
CA VAL A 209 -32.84 -4.99 -13.74
C VAL A 209 -33.63 -5.73 -12.68
N ALA A 210 -33.93 -6.99 -13.00
CA ALA A 210 -34.59 -7.94 -12.13
C ALA A 210 -33.76 -8.20 -10.88
N LEU A 211 -34.43 -8.18 -9.74
CA LEU A 211 -33.89 -8.53 -8.43
C LEU A 211 -33.60 -10.04 -8.40
N ALA A 212 -32.34 -10.43 -8.27
CA ALA A 212 -31.96 -11.78 -7.85
C ALA A 212 -31.32 -11.66 -6.46
N VAL A 213 -32.11 -12.00 -5.44
CA VAL A 213 -31.67 -12.18 -4.06
C VAL A 213 -30.97 -13.54 -3.97
N LEU A 214 -29.67 -13.54 -3.69
CA LEU A 214 -28.96 -14.72 -3.23
C LEU A 214 -28.42 -14.43 -1.84
N VAL A 215 -29.11 -15.00 -0.85
CA VAL A 215 -28.66 -15.11 0.53
C VAL A 215 -27.66 -16.26 0.59
N ALA A 216 -26.43 -15.96 1.02
CA ALA A 216 -25.52 -16.98 1.55
C ALA A 216 -24.83 -16.39 2.80
N ALA A 217 -25.36 -16.78 3.96
CA ALA A 217 -24.74 -16.57 5.25
C ALA A 217 -23.90 -17.79 5.60
N ALA A 218 -22.60 -17.58 5.87
CA ALA A 218 -21.80 -18.32 6.85
C ALA A 218 -20.44 -17.62 6.96
N ALA A 219 -20.35 -16.63 7.85
CA ALA A 219 -19.06 -16.12 8.31
C ALA A 219 -18.44 -17.21 9.20
N SER A 220 -17.40 -17.88 8.71
CA SER A 220 -16.51 -18.63 9.59
C SER A 220 -15.62 -17.63 10.33
N PRO A 221 -15.38 -17.79 11.64
CA PRO A 221 -14.45 -16.94 12.35
C PRO A 221 -13.06 -17.12 11.72
N ALA A 222 -12.48 -16.02 11.23
CA ALA A 222 -11.10 -15.99 10.80
C ALA A 222 -10.22 -16.27 12.02
N GLU A 223 -9.73 -17.50 12.13
CA GLU A 223 -8.73 -17.86 13.11
C GLU A 223 -7.48 -17.02 12.82
N HIS A 224 -7.06 -16.23 13.81
CA HIS A 224 -5.90 -15.37 13.69
C HIS A 224 -4.64 -16.25 13.70
N VAL A 225 -4.22 -16.72 12.53
CA VAL A 225 -2.93 -17.38 12.37
C VAL A 225 -1.85 -16.31 12.59
N PRO A 226 -0.98 -16.44 13.61
CA PRO A 226 0.07 -15.47 13.85
C PRO A 226 1.02 -15.44 12.66
N VAL A 227 1.10 -14.28 12.00
CA VAL A 227 2.07 -14.04 10.93
C VAL A 227 3.45 -13.92 11.55
N PRO A 228 4.46 -14.68 11.09
CA PRO A 228 5.81 -14.56 11.62
C PRO A 228 6.30 -13.12 11.44
N ALA A 229 6.87 -12.57 12.51
CA ALA A 229 7.45 -11.23 12.51
C ALA A 229 8.53 -11.13 11.42
N PRO A 230 8.69 -9.97 10.77
CA PRO A 230 9.76 -9.79 9.79
C PRO A 230 11.11 -10.06 10.46
N PRO A 231 12.05 -10.74 9.79
CA PRO A 231 13.42 -10.83 10.30
C PRO A 231 14.01 -9.41 10.38
N GLY A 232 14.31 -8.95 11.59
CA GLY A 232 15.20 -7.80 11.83
C GLY A 232 14.59 -6.38 11.91
N VAL A 233 13.27 -6.18 11.89
CA VAL A 233 12.72 -4.82 12.13
C VAL A 233 12.56 -4.58 13.62
N VAL A 234 13.52 -3.87 14.23
CA VAL A 234 13.34 -3.28 15.56
C VAL A 234 12.39 -2.09 15.41
N VAL A 235 11.11 -2.31 15.71
CA VAL A 235 10.16 -1.21 15.89
C VAL A 235 10.55 -0.51 17.20
N PRO A 236 10.86 0.81 17.19
CA PRO A 236 11.16 1.53 18.43
C PRO A 236 9.97 1.42 19.38
N ARG A 237 10.26 1.04 20.63
CA ARG A 237 9.30 1.02 21.74
C ARG A 237 9.02 2.42 22.25
#